data_AF-A0A4Q3EIT9-F1
#
_entry.id   AF-A0A4Q3EIT9-F1
#
_cell.length_a   1.000
_cell.length_b   1.000
_cell.length_c   1.000
_cell.angle_alpha   90.00
_cell.angle_beta   90.00
_cell.angle_gamma   90.00
#
_symmetry.space_group_name_H-M   'P 1'
#
loop_
_entity.id
_entity.type
_entity.pdbx_description
1 polymer ?
#
loop_
_entity_poly.entity_id
_entity_poly.type
_entity_poly.pdbx_seq_one_letter_code
_entity_poly.pdbx_strand_id
1 'polypeptide(L)'
;MKLSLIVFSLLIFCYCPFVTAQTKIITQNPRAHINIDANWRFAYGNPTDASKDFNTGTSYFSYLAKAGYGDGAADPNFDDRPWRKLDLPHDWAAEAGFSDRGSFSHGFKAIGRNFPDKSVGWYRKKINIKKTDFGKRITIAFDGVFRNSVVWVNGFYLGTEPSGYNGFE
;
A
#
# COMPACT_ATOMS: atom_id res chain seq x y z
N MET A 1 -37.05 23.94 -92.26
CA MET A 1 -37.01 22.84 -91.27
C MET A 1 -36.05 23.24 -90.16
N LYS A 2 -36.56 23.53 -88.96
CA LYS A 2 -35.76 23.92 -87.78
C LYS A 2 -35.51 22.65 -86.94
N LEU A 3 -34.26 22.35 -86.63
CA LEU A 3 -33.90 21.29 -85.68
C LEU A 3 -33.22 21.95 -84.47
N SER A 4 -33.87 21.90 -83.31
CA SER A 4 -33.34 22.40 -82.04
C SER A 4 -32.86 21.21 -81.21
N LEU A 5 -31.59 21.20 -80.81
CA LEU A 5 -30.98 20.14 -80.01
C LEU A 5 -30.99 20.58 -78.54
N ILE A 6 -31.80 19.93 -77.71
CA ILE A 6 -31.87 20.18 -76.26
C ILE A 6 -30.84 19.27 -75.58
N VAL A 7 -29.84 19.86 -74.93
CA VAL A 7 -28.84 19.16 -74.11
C VAL A 7 -29.31 19.18 -72.66
N PHE A 8 -29.66 18.03 -72.10
CA PHE A 8 -30.00 17.86 -70.69
C PHE A 8 -28.70 17.57 -69.91
N SER A 9 -28.25 18.52 -69.09
CA SER A 9 -27.10 18.33 -68.20
C SER A 9 -27.58 17.72 -66.87
N LEU A 10 -27.13 16.50 -66.57
CA LEU A 10 -27.49 15.78 -65.35
C LEU A 10 -26.52 16.17 -64.23
N LEU A 11 -26.96 17.00 -63.28
CA LEU A 11 -26.21 17.36 -62.08
C LEU A 11 -26.33 16.26 -61.02
N ILE A 12 -25.27 15.48 -60.82
CA ILE A 12 -25.18 14.48 -59.76
C ILE A 12 -24.76 15.18 -58.46
N PHE A 13 -25.71 15.33 -57.52
CA PHE A 13 -25.43 15.80 -56.16
C PHE A 13 -24.82 14.66 -55.33
N CYS A 14 -23.51 14.73 -55.08
CA CYS A 14 -22.81 13.79 -54.20
C CYS A 14 -23.12 14.14 -52.74
N TYR A 15 -24.03 13.39 -52.12
CA TYR A 15 -24.38 13.53 -50.71
C TYR A 15 -23.26 12.92 -49.85
N CYS A 16 -22.49 13.77 -49.16
CA CYS A 16 -21.47 13.34 -48.21
C CYS A 16 -22.05 13.46 -46.78
N PRO A 17 -22.45 12.37 -46.11
CA PRO A 17 -22.92 12.46 -44.73
C PRO A 17 -21.76 12.87 -43.82
N PHE A 18 -21.88 14.06 -43.22
CA PHE A 18 -21.01 14.50 -42.14
C PHE A 18 -21.27 13.61 -40.91
N VAL A 19 -20.36 12.66 -40.66
CA VAL A 19 -20.33 11.90 -39.41
C VAL A 19 -19.65 12.76 -38.35
N THR A 20 -20.41 13.27 -37.39
CA THR A 20 -19.85 13.90 -36.19
C THR A 20 -19.51 12.80 -35.18
N ALA A 21 -18.22 12.52 -35.00
CA ALA A 21 -17.76 11.68 -33.90
C ALA A 21 -17.92 12.46 -32.59
N GLN A 22 -18.81 12.01 -31.71
CA GLN A 22 -18.82 12.51 -30.32
C GLN A 22 -17.56 12.05 -29.61
N THR A 23 -16.70 12.99 -29.22
CA THR A 23 -15.62 12.73 -28.27
C THR A 23 -16.21 12.23 -26.95
N LYS A 24 -15.93 10.97 -26.63
CA LYS A 24 -16.25 10.38 -25.34
C LYS A 24 -15.45 11.12 -24.28
N ILE A 25 -16.09 12.01 -23.50
CA ILE A 25 -15.46 12.58 -22.31
C ILE A 25 -15.27 11.43 -21.33
N ILE A 26 -14.04 10.95 -21.21
CA ILE A 26 -13.68 10.03 -20.14
C ILE A 26 -13.63 10.87 -18.88
N THR A 27 -14.69 10.80 -18.07
CA THR A 27 -14.65 11.28 -16.69
C THR A 27 -13.72 10.35 -15.93
N GLN A 28 -12.41 10.60 -15.97
CA GLN A 28 -11.50 9.89 -15.07
C GLN A 28 -11.85 10.32 -13.65
N ASN A 29 -12.22 9.33 -12.82
CA ASN A 29 -12.35 9.56 -11.39
C ASN A 29 -11.02 10.16 -10.90
N PRO A 30 -11.02 11.36 -10.29
CA PRO A 30 -9.77 11.99 -9.84
C PRO A 30 -9.05 11.16 -8.78
N ARG A 31 -9.75 10.20 -8.15
CA ARG A 31 -9.21 9.28 -7.16
C ARG A 31 -8.90 7.92 -7.80
N ALA A 32 -7.69 7.44 -7.57
CA ALA A 32 -7.27 6.07 -7.87
C ALA A 32 -6.97 5.32 -6.56
N HIS A 33 -7.42 4.06 -6.47
CA HIS A 33 -7.02 3.13 -5.41
C HIS A 33 -6.07 2.11 -6.03
N ILE A 34 -4.87 2.01 -5.48
CA ILE A 34 -3.81 1.13 -5.98
C ILE A 34 -3.58 0.05 -4.93
N ASN A 35 -3.76 -1.21 -5.32
CA ASN A 35 -3.39 -2.33 -4.46
C ASN A 35 -1.86 -2.37 -4.31
N ILE A 36 -1.38 -2.45 -3.07
CA ILE A 36 0.05 -2.49 -2.74
C ILE A 36 0.43 -3.76 -1.97
N ASP A 37 -0.40 -4.81 -2.05
CA ASP A 37 -0.28 -6.01 -1.23
C ASP A 37 0.92 -6.87 -1.61
N ALA A 38 1.37 -6.81 -2.86
CA ALA A 38 2.49 -7.60 -3.32
C ALA A 38 3.84 -7.08 -2.79
N ASN A 39 4.85 -7.94 -2.65
CA ASN A 39 6.26 -7.59 -2.43
C ASN A 39 6.56 -6.74 -1.18
N TRP A 40 6.03 -7.14 -0.03
CA TRP A 40 6.44 -6.64 1.28
C TRP A 40 7.66 -7.39 1.80
N ARG A 41 8.42 -6.74 2.68
CA ARG A 41 9.45 -7.37 3.51
C ARG A 41 8.89 -7.60 4.90
N PHE A 42 9.12 -8.79 5.45
CA PHE A 42 8.69 -9.18 6.78
C PHE A 42 9.82 -9.77 7.60
N ALA A 43 9.89 -9.37 8.86
CA ALA A 43 10.72 -10.01 9.86
C ALA A 43 10.05 -9.96 11.24
N TYR A 44 10.37 -10.94 12.08
CA TYR A 44 10.04 -10.86 13.49
C TYR A 44 10.95 -9.87 14.20
N GLY A 45 10.34 -9.07 15.06
CA GLY A 45 11.03 -8.23 16.03
C GLY A 45 10.93 -8.82 17.43
N ASN A 46 11.15 -7.98 18.45
CA ASN A 46 11.04 -8.40 19.84
C ASN A 46 10.45 -7.28 20.71
N PRO A 47 9.48 -7.57 21.59
CA PRO A 47 8.81 -6.53 22.38
C PRO A 47 9.65 -5.96 23.54
N THR A 48 10.76 -6.61 23.92
CA THR A 48 11.51 -6.26 25.14
C THR A 48 13.02 -6.17 24.97
N ASP A 49 13.56 -6.77 23.92
CA ASP A 49 15.00 -6.76 23.62
C ASP A 49 15.24 -5.97 22.34
N ALA A 50 15.70 -4.72 22.49
CA ALA A 50 15.92 -3.81 21.38
C ALA A 50 16.93 -4.36 20.35
N SER A 51 17.92 -5.15 20.79
CA SER A 51 18.91 -5.74 19.87
C SER A 51 18.28 -6.75 18.91
N LYS A 52 17.19 -7.39 19.34
CA LYS A 52 16.36 -8.30 18.54
C LYS A 52 15.19 -7.59 17.86
N ASP A 53 15.01 -6.30 18.11
CA ASP A 53 14.02 -5.43 17.49
C ASP A 53 14.68 -4.34 16.62
N PHE A 54 15.79 -4.71 15.98
CA PHE A 54 16.53 -3.87 15.04
C PHE A 54 17.03 -2.54 15.64
N ASN A 55 17.21 -2.49 16.96
CA ASN A 55 17.57 -1.30 17.75
C ASN A 55 16.58 -0.14 17.59
N THR A 56 15.31 -0.45 17.31
CA THR A 56 14.25 0.56 17.26
C THR A 56 14.05 1.22 18.63
N GLY A 57 13.88 2.54 18.65
CA GLY A 57 13.68 3.35 19.84
C GLY A 57 14.92 3.59 20.69
N THR A 58 16.13 3.32 20.17
CA THR A 58 17.39 3.42 20.93
C THR A 58 18.20 4.68 20.63
N SER A 59 17.87 5.38 19.55
CA SER A 59 18.52 6.63 19.15
C SER A 59 18.24 7.78 20.15
N TYR A 60 19.12 8.77 20.14
CA TYR A 60 19.02 9.94 21.03
C TYR A 60 17.71 10.72 20.84
N PHE A 61 17.23 10.83 19.60
CA PHE A 61 15.92 11.38 19.27
C PHE A 61 15.04 10.27 18.70
N SER A 62 14.12 9.75 19.52
CA SER A 62 13.16 8.75 19.09
C SER A 62 11.88 9.39 18.55
N TYR A 63 10.90 8.55 18.20
CA TYR A 63 9.57 8.97 17.75
C TYR A 63 8.79 9.77 18.80
N LEU A 64 9.23 9.77 20.06
CA LEU A 64 8.70 10.62 21.13
C LEU A 64 9.18 12.08 21.02
N ALA A 65 10.22 12.35 20.24
CA ALA A 65 10.66 13.71 19.96
C ALA A 65 9.66 14.43 19.03
N LYS A 66 9.66 15.76 19.08
CA LYS A 66 8.74 16.61 18.29
C LYS A 66 8.81 16.35 16.77
N ALA A 67 9.96 15.90 16.27
CA ALA A 67 10.16 15.58 14.85
C ALA A 67 9.67 14.17 14.46
N GLY A 68 9.34 13.31 15.43
CA GLY A 68 8.80 11.96 15.17
C GLY A 68 9.78 11.04 14.43
N TYR A 69 11.06 11.05 14.83
CA TYR A 69 12.13 10.32 14.12
C TYR A 69 12.12 8.82 14.43
N GLY A 70 12.13 8.00 13.39
CA GLY A 70 12.24 6.55 13.43
C GLY A 70 13.66 6.09 13.13
N ASP A 71 14.16 5.20 13.97
CA ASP A 71 15.44 4.52 13.88
C ASP A 71 15.24 3.01 13.65
N GLY A 72 16.34 2.26 13.57
CA GLY A 72 16.28 0.82 13.41
C GLY A 72 15.44 0.41 12.20
N ALA A 73 14.48 -0.47 12.40
CA ALA A 73 13.58 -0.94 11.34
C ALA A 73 12.62 0.13 10.80
N ALA A 74 12.49 1.30 11.43
CA ALA A 74 11.72 2.43 10.92
C ALA A 74 12.54 3.39 10.04
N ASP A 75 13.87 3.32 10.08
CA ASP A 75 14.75 4.17 9.27
C ASP A 75 14.57 3.85 7.76
N PRO A 76 14.42 4.86 6.88
CA PRO A 76 14.36 4.65 5.43
C PRO A 76 15.60 3.94 4.85
N ASN A 77 16.77 4.12 5.48
CA ASN A 77 18.05 3.54 5.05
C ASN A 77 18.33 2.16 5.64
N PHE A 78 17.45 1.63 6.49
CA PHE A 78 17.60 0.29 7.06
C PHE A 78 17.70 -0.79 5.97
N ASP A 79 18.69 -1.68 6.13
CA ASP A 79 18.92 -2.80 5.20
C ASP A 79 17.95 -3.96 5.46
N ASP A 80 16.82 -3.92 4.76
CA ASP A 80 15.78 -4.96 4.79
C ASP A 80 16.01 -6.10 3.78
N ARG A 81 17.16 -6.15 3.09
CA ARG A 81 17.46 -7.25 2.14
C ARG A 81 17.35 -8.65 2.76
N PRO A 82 17.79 -8.88 4.02
CA PRO A 82 17.69 -10.19 4.67
C PRO A 82 16.25 -10.60 5.02
N TRP A 83 15.29 -9.68 5.02
CA TRP A 83 13.92 -9.97 5.44
C TRP A 83 13.18 -10.78 4.39
N ARG A 84 12.25 -11.64 4.85
CA ARG A 84 11.41 -12.49 4.00
C ARG A 84 10.58 -11.59 3.07
N LYS A 85 10.50 -11.94 1.78
CA LYS A 85 9.52 -11.35 0.87
C LYS A 85 8.19 -12.10 0.98
N LEU A 86 7.08 -11.37 1.02
CA LEU A 86 5.74 -11.93 1.00
C LEU A 86 4.72 -10.95 0.42
N ASP A 87 3.51 -11.43 0.18
CA ASP A 87 2.36 -10.65 -0.24
C ASP A 87 1.31 -10.63 0.89
N LEU A 88 0.51 -9.55 0.96
CA LEU A 88 -0.63 -9.40 1.87
C LEU A 88 -1.92 -9.98 1.24
N PRO A 89 -2.95 -10.32 2.04
CA PRO A 89 -2.98 -10.32 3.50
C PRO A 89 -2.09 -11.42 4.10
N HIS A 90 -1.47 -11.13 5.23
CA HIS A 90 -0.54 -12.06 5.90
C HIS A 90 -0.86 -12.18 7.39
N ASP A 91 -0.88 -13.43 7.88
CA ASP A 91 -1.07 -13.78 9.28
C ASP A 91 0.12 -14.63 9.76
N TRP A 92 1.06 -14.00 10.48
CA TRP A 92 2.22 -14.70 11.03
C TRP A 92 1.85 -15.67 12.18
N ALA A 93 0.69 -15.49 12.82
CA ALA A 93 0.24 -16.35 13.90
C ALA A 93 -0.31 -17.67 13.36
N ALA A 94 -0.95 -17.64 12.18
CA ALA A 94 -1.35 -18.84 11.46
C ALA A 94 -0.14 -19.73 11.10
N GLU A 95 0.99 -19.12 10.74
CA GLU A 95 2.26 -19.82 10.43
C GLU A 95 2.97 -20.39 11.68
N ALA A 96 2.63 -19.92 12.88
CA ALA A 96 3.30 -20.36 14.09
C ALA A 96 3.04 -21.85 14.38
N GLY A 97 4.04 -22.54 14.91
CA GLY A 97 3.89 -23.89 15.45
C GLY A 97 3.08 -23.92 16.74
N PHE A 98 2.97 -25.10 17.35
CA PHE A 98 2.25 -25.30 18.61
C PHE A 98 3.23 -25.50 19.78
N SER A 99 2.80 -25.13 20.99
CA SER A 99 3.51 -25.40 22.24
C SER A 99 2.54 -25.45 23.41
N ASP A 100 2.82 -26.32 24.36
CA ASP A 100 2.17 -26.40 25.68
C ASP A 100 2.23 -25.08 26.48
N ARG A 101 3.27 -24.24 26.26
CA ARG A 101 3.37 -22.88 26.81
C ARG A 101 2.51 -21.86 26.07
N GLY A 102 1.86 -22.25 24.97
CA GLY A 102 0.93 -21.41 24.22
C GLY A 102 -0.39 -21.17 24.96
N SER A 103 -1.11 -20.10 24.61
CA SER A 103 -2.43 -19.85 25.20
C SER A 103 -3.47 -20.83 24.67
N PHE A 104 -4.28 -21.41 25.56
CA PHE A 104 -5.44 -22.22 25.18
C PHE A 104 -6.39 -21.47 24.25
N SER A 105 -6.66 -20.18 24.52
CA SER A 105 -7.58 -19.36 23.71
C SER A 105 -7.10 -19.12 22.27
N HIS A 106 -5.82 -19.32 22.01
CA HIS A 106 -5.20 -19.21 20.68
C HIS A 106 -4.78 -20.58 20.13
N GLY A 107 -5.42 -21.65 20.61
CA GLY A 107 -5.18 -23.01 20.12
C GLY A 107 -3.75 -23.49 20.36
N PHE A 108 -3.09 -23.04 21.43
CA PHE A 108 -1.71 -23.38 21.78
C PHE A 108 -0.66 -22.98 20.72
N LYS A 109 -0.96 -21.98 19.88
CA LYS A 109 0.04 -21.38 18.99
C LYS A 109 1.20 -20.78 19.80
N ALA A 110 2.43 -20.98 19.33
CA ALA A 110 3.66 -20.51 19.94
C ALA A 110 3.89 -19.00 19.71
N ILE A 111 2.95 -18.19 20.20
CA ILE A 111 2.88 -16.73 20.05
C ILE A 111 2.53 -16.07 21.39
N GLY A 112 2.72 -14.75 21.46
CA GLY A 112 2.38 -13.95 22.65
C GLY A 112 3.46 -13.98 23.71
N ARG A 113 3.11 -13.61 24.95
CA ARG A 113 4.05 -13.31 26.05
C ARG A 113 5.16 -14.36 26.24
N ASN A 114 4.85 -15.64 26.07
CA ASN A 114 5.80 -16.75 26.28
C ASN A 114 6.76 -16.98 25.09
N PHE A 115 6.57 -16.25 23.99
CA PHE A 115 7.29 -16.34 22.72
C PHE A 115 7.58 -14.92 22.18
N PRO A 116 8.44 -14.13 22.86
CA PRO A 116 8.71 -12.74 22.50
C PRO A 116 9.29 -12.60 21.09
N ASP A 117 10.10 -13.56 20.63
CA ASP A 117 10.69 -13.59 19.28
C ASP A 117 9.65 -13.85 18.15
N LYS A 118 8.36 -13.98 18.49
CA LYS A 118 7.23 -14.17 17.56
C LYS A 118 6.03 -13.28 17.94
N SER A 119 6.28 -12.19 18.66
CA SER A 119 5.23 -11.31 19.20
C SER A 119 5.22 -9.90 18.61
N VAL A 120 6.28 -9.52 17.89
CA VAL A 120 6.35 -8.29 17.10
C VAL A 120 6.65 -8.69 15.65
N GLY A 121 5.94 -8.10 14.71
CA GLY A 121 6.17 -8.30 13.29
C GLY A 121 6.36 -6.96 12.58
N TRP A 122 7.49 -6.82 11.90
CA TRP A 122 7.80 -5.66 11.09
C TRP A 122 7.46 -5.91 9.64
N TYR A 123 6.76 -4.96 9.02
CA TYR A 123 6.46 -4.94 7.60
C TYR A 123 7.10 -3.71 6.95
N ARG A 124 7.86 -3.90 5.87
CA ARG A 124 8.47 -2.81 5.11
C ARG A 124 8.11 -2.88 3.63
N LYS A 125 7.77 -1.73 3.07
CA LYS A 125 7.44 -1.55 1.65
C LYS A 125 8.14 -0.31 1.11
N LYS A 126 8.82 -0.46 -0.03
CA LYS A 126 9.30 0.67 -0.83
C LYS A 126 8.25 0.99 -1.89
N ILE A 127 7.74 2.21 -1.85
CA ILE A 127 6.73 2.71 -2.81
C ILE A 127 7.40 3.76 -3.69
N ASN A 128 7.36 3.57 -5.00
CA ASN A 128 7.89 4.54 -5.96
C ASN A 128 6.78 5.51 -6.38
N ILE A 129 6.91 6.78 -5.99
CA ILE A 129 5.99 7.84 -6.41
C ILE A 129 6.52 8.48 -7.69
N LYS A 130 5.73 8.44 -8.77
CA LYS A 130 6.14 8.97 -10.06
C LYS A 130 6.12 10.50 -10.03
N LYS A 131 7.00 11.15 -10.81
CA LYS A 131 6.98 12.62 -10.98
C LYS A 131 5.63 13.15 -11.48
N THR A 132 4.90 12.33 -12.23
CA THR A 132 3.53 12.64 -12.71
C THR A 132 2.49 12.75 -11.60
N ASP A 133 2.81 12.29 -10.39
CA ASP A 133 1.93 12.39 -9.22
C ASP A 133 2.24 13.61 -8.35
N PHE A 134 3.16 14.48 -8.77
CA PHE A 134 3.45 15.73 -8.07
C PHE A 134 2.17 16.58 -7.89
N GLY A 135 1.96 17.07 -6.67
CA GLY A 135 0.78 17.85 -6.29
C GLY A 135 -0.46 17.03 -5.92
N LYS A 136 -0.44 15.70 -6.06
CA LYS A 136 -1.55 14.84 -5.60
C LYS A 136 -1.49 14.60 -4.10
N ARG A 137 -2.66 14.37 -3.50
CA ARG A 137 -2.77 13.80 -2.14
C ARG A 137 -2.62 12.28 -2.24
N ILE A 138 -1.68 11.74 -1.48
CA ILE A 138 -1.39 10.30 -1.41
C ILE A 138 -1.71 9.85 0.01
N THR A 139 -2.47 8.76 0.11
CA THR A 139 -2.89 8.15 1.36
C THR A 139 -2.56 6.65 1.29
N ILE A 140 -2.21 6.04 2.42
CA ILE A 140 -2.04 4.58 2.54
C ILE A 140 -3.16 4.08 3.43
N ALA A 141 -4.10 3.33 2.86
CA ALA A 141 -5.22 2.78 3.60
C ALA A 141 -4.93 1.32 3.99
N PHE A 142 -5.19 0.98 5.24
CA PHE A 142 -5.21 -0.38 5.76
C PHE A 142 -6.65 -0.76 6.10
N ASP A 143 -7.12 -1.90 5.59
CA ASP A 143 -8.45 -2.41 5.95
C ASP A 143 -8.49 -2.94 7.39
N GLY A 144 -7.33 -3.35 7.92
CA GLY A 144 -7.13 -3.73 9.32
C GLY A 144 -5.74 -4.32 9.57
N VAL A 145 -5.18 -4.05 10.74
CA VAL A 145 -3.89 -4.60 11.18
C VAL A 145 -4.02 -5.08 12.61
N PHE A 146 -4.00 -6.40 12.83
CA PHE A 146 -4.09 -6.97 14.16
C PHE A 146 -2.69 -7.11 14.80
N ARG A 147 -2.33 -6.33 15.82
CA ARG A 147 -3.04 -5.20 16.46
C ARG A 147 -2.01 -4.26 17.05
N ASN A 148 -2.45 -3.10 17.56
CA ASN A 148 -1.53 -2.10 18.12
C ASN A 148 -0.43 -1.73 17.11
N SER A 149 -0.87 -1.47 15.89
CA SER A 149 0.01 -1.18 14.77
C SER A 149 0.58 0.22 14.91
N VAL A 150 1.82 0.38 14.47
CA VAL A 150 2.55 1.65 14.49
C VAL A 150 3.05 1.89 13.09
N VAL A 151 2.81 3.07 12.53
CA VAL A 151 3.15 3.37 11.12
C VAL A 151 4.21 4.46 11.05
N TRP A 152 5.21 4.20 10.22
CA TRP A 152 6.23 5.15 9.82
C TRP A 152 6.30 5.26 8.31
N VAL A 153 6.52 6.48 7.80
CA VAL A 153 6.80 6.73 6.38
C VAL A 153 8.05 7.59 6.27
N ASN A 154 9.05 7.09 5.54
CA ASN A 154 10.36 7.74 5.41
C ASN A 154 11.01 8.08 6.77
N GLY A 155 10.80 7.24 7.79
CA GLY A 155 11.31 7.47 9.14
C GLY A 155 10.48 8.45 9.97
N PHE A 156 9.37 9.00 9.46
CA PHE A 156 8.47 9.83 10.24
C PHE A 156 7.34 9.00 10.82
N TYR A 157 7.17 9.05 12.14
CA TYR A 157 6.04 8.46 12.84
C TYR A 157 4.72 9.13 12.42
N LEU A 158 3.76 8.33 11.98
CA LEU A 158 2.45 8.82 11.54
C LEU A 158 1.34 8.59 12.57
N GLY A 159 1.43 7.51 13.35
CA GLY A 159 0.38 7.18 14.30
C GLY A 159 0.41 5.72 14.76
N THR A 160 -0.49 5.44 15.69
CA THR A 160 -0.75 4.11 16.22
C THR A 160 -2.23 3.80 16.09
N GLU A 161 -2.58 2.61 15.58
CA GLU A 161 -3.95 2.10 15.60
C GLU A 161 -4.03 0.92 16.59
N PRO A 162 -4.66 1.09 17.76
CA PRO A 162 -4.75 0.06 18.78
C PRO A 162 -5.70 -1.09 18.42
N SER A 163 -6.73 -0.82 17.60
CA SER A 163 -7.69 -1.82 17.15
C SER A 163 -7.05 -2.79 16.17
N GLY A 164 -7.40 -4.06 16.27
CA GLY A 164 -7.05 -5.06 15.27
C GLY A 164 -8.06 -5.23 14.15
N TYR A 165 -9.16 -4.46 14.18
CA TYR A 165 -10.34 -4.67 13.33
C TYR A 165 -10.81 -3.40 12.61
N ASN A 166 -10.29 -2.23 12.97
CA ASN A 166 -10.63 -0.98 12.31
C ASN A 166 -9.74 -0.79 11.08
N GLY A 167 -10.32 -0.29 9.99
CA GLY A 167 -9.55 0.30 8.92
C GLY A 167 -9.08 1.71 9.28
N PHE A 168 -7.93 2.13 8.75
CA PHE A 168 -7.35 3.45 8.99
C PHE A 168 -6.48 3.91 7.81
N GLU A 169 -6.24 5.22 7.70
CA GLU A 169 -5.54 5.84 6.56
C GLU A 169 -4.71 7.08 6.93
#